data_AF-A0A922JKS8-F1
#
_entry.id   AF-A0A922JKS8-F1
#
_cell.length_a   1.000
_cell.length_b   1.000
_cell.length_c   1.000
_cell.angle_alpha   90.00
_cell.angle_beta   90.00
_cell.angle_gamma   90.00
#
_symmetry.space_group_name_H-M   'P 1'
#
loop_
_entity.id
_entity.type
_entity.pdbx_description
1 polymer ?
#
loop_
_entity_poly.entity_id
_entity_poly.type
_entity_poly.pdbx_seq_one_letter_code
_entity_poly.pdbx_strand_id
1 'polypeptide(L)'
;MRKYSKLFRSEISVDNDSQGSTPCSPTVHSSLDDGEPGDNGHSFERLKPNNRGSGQMPPEELRCPISLQLMYDPVVIASGQTYERICIEKWIGDGHNTCPKTQQKLSHLSLTPNYCVKGLIASWCEQNGVYVPDGPPESLDHNNVRLALSESESAISRAMDSVGSCNPKGAKAIPLEGAEGNEMENLCPKLEECELGLLESYRHFLSVLDEEEDLREKCIVVEQIRLLLKDDEEARIFMGGNGFVEALLRFLDSALHEGNVMAQESGAMALFNLAVNNSRNKEMMFAAGVVSLLEEMISNPNSHGSAAALYLNLSFLDEAKPVIGSSPAVPFLTQILRANTEPQRKLDALHALYNISTLPSNILNLISAGIVSGLQSLLAASGDHRWAEKVIAVLINLASCQSGKDEIISAPGVIGGLATMLDIGEPIEQEQAASCLLILCKGNEKCSQIVLQEGVIPALVSMSVNGTYRGKYKAQKLLMLFSV
;
A
#
# COMPACT_ATOMS: atom_id res chain seq x y z
N MET A 1 15.94 7.24 3.64
CA MET A 1 14.79 6.33 3.87
C MET A 1 13.62 6.73 2.97
N ARG A 2 13.47 6.11 1.78
CA ARG A 2 12.55 6.54 0.70
C ARG A 2 11.45 5.51 0.34
N LYS A 3 11.14 4.54 1.21
CA LYS A 3 10.37 3.33 0.82
C LYS A 3 8.88 3.26 1.24
N TYR A 4 8.31 4.22 1.97
CA TYR A 4 6.91 4.11 2.43
C TYR A 4 5.87 4.78 1.51
N SER A 5 6.25 5.40 0.38
CA SER A 5 5.32 6.13 -0.47
C SER A 5 4.47 5.27 -1.43
N LYS A 6 4.63 3.94 -1.45
CA LYS A 6 3.94 3.06 -2.40
C LYS A 6 2.79 2.21 -1.82
N LEU A 7 2.42 2.39 -0.55
CA LEU A 7 1.45 1.52 0.13
C LEU A 7 0.03 2.08 0.27
N PHE A 8 -0.31 3.20 -0.35
CA PHE A 8 -1.64 3.79 -0.24
C PHE A 8 -2.34 3.88 -1.60
N ARG A 9 -2.93 2.77 -2.04
CA ARG A 9 -3.93 2.77 -3.12
C ARG A 9 -5.20 2.13 -2.57
N SER A 10 -6.16 2.97 -2.18
CA SER A 10 -7.49 2.52 -1.74
C SER A 10 -8.37 2.25 -2.96
N GLU A 11 -8.88 1.03 -3.05
CA GLU A 11 -9.93 0.63 -3.99
C GLU A 11 -11.21 1.42 -3.71
N ILE A 12 -11.80 1.98 -4.77
CA ILE A 12 -13.08 2.71 -4.69
C ILE A 12 -14.19 1.68 -4.88
N SER A 13 -14.97 1.45 -3.82
CA SER A 13 -16.23 0.69 -3.87
C SER A 13 -17.24 1.43 -4.75
N VAL A 14 -17.78 0.70 -5.72
CA VAL A 14 -18.84 1.13 -6.64
C VAL A 14 -20.16 0.69 -6.03
N ASP A 15 -21.11 1.60 -5.85
CA ASP A 15 -22.51 1.23 -5.70
C ASP A 15 -23.41 1.97 -6.68
N ASN A 16 -24.20 1.10 -7.33
CA ASN A 16 -25.41 1.23 -8.13
C ASN A 16 -26.27 2.49 -7.96
N ASP A 17 -26.79 2.97 -9.09
CA ASP A 17 -28.15 3.51 -9.13
C ASP A 17 -28.89 3.05 -10.39
N SER A 18 -30.10 2.55 -10.14
CA SER A 18 -31.06 1.95 -11.06
C SER A 18 -31.98 2.97 -11.70
N GLN A 19 -32.27 2.84 -13.01
CA GLN A 19 -33.54 3.23 -13.63
C GLN A 19 -33.78 2.37 -14.88
N GLY A 20 -34.98 1.77 -14.96
CA GLY A 20 -35.35 0.79 -15.98
C GLY A 20 -35.99 1.36 -17.25
N SER A 21 -36.31 0.46 -18.18
CA SER A 21 -37.45 0.53 -19.11
C SER A 21 -37.67 -0.83 -19.82
N THR A 22 -38.95 -1.08 -20.09
CA THR A 22 -39.68 -2.33 -20.46
C THR A 22 -39.57 -2.78 -21.95
N PRO A 23 -40.14 -3.95 -22.33
CA PRO A 23 -39.68 -4.78 -23.45
C PRO A 23 -40.60 -4.79 -24.69
N CYS A 24 -40.11 -5.39 -25.79
CA CYS A 24 -40.92 -5.85 -26.92
C CYS A 24 -40.56 -7.30 -27.29
N SER A 25 -41.57 -8.18 -27.29
CA SER A 25 -41.55 -9.47 -28.02
C SER A 25 -42.10 -9.29 -29.44
N PRO A 26 -41.97 -10.29 -30.32
CA PRO A 26 -43.14 -11.17 -30.51
C PRO A 26 -42.85 -12.68 -30.69
N THR A 27 -43.73 -13.46 -30.06
CA THR A 27 -44.41 -14.72 -30.40
C THR A 27 -44.09 -15.44 -31.72
N VAL A 28 -43.88 -16.78 -31.70
CA VAL A 28 -44.69 -17.81 -32.43
C VAL A 28 -44.60 -19.17 -31.69
N HIS A 29 -45.75 -19.85 -31.68
CA HIS A 29 -46.20 -21.07 -30.99
C HIS A 29 -45.74 -22.43 -31.54
N SER A 30 -45.77 -23.44 -30.65
CA SER A 30 -46.20 -24.87 -30.80
C SER A 30 -45.42 -25.78 -31.78
N SER A 31 -45.15 -27.06 -31.50
CA SER A 31 -46.12 -28.12 -31.11
C SER A 31 -45.43 -29.42 -30.62
N LEU A 32 -46.22 -30.19 -29.85
CA LEU A 32 -46.01 -31.53 -29.27
C LEU A 32 -45.85 -32.64 -30.34
N ASP A 33 -45.23 -33.79 -30.00
CA ASP A 33 -45.93 -35.08 -29.81
C ASP A 33 -45.00 -36.24 -29.36
N ASP A 34 -45.64 -37.23 -28.72
CA ASP A 34 -45.19 -38.38 -27.92
C ASP A 34 -44.48 -39.55 -28.63
N GLY A 35 -43.83 -40.43 -27.83
CA GLY A 35 -43.68 -41.86 -28.17
C GLY A 35 -42.47 -42.62 -27.59
N GLU A 36 -42.63 -43.24 -26.41
CA GLU A 36 -41.91 -44.47 -25.98
C GLU A 36 -42.56 -45.73 -26.61
N PRO A 37 -42.05 -47.01 -26.52
CA PRO A 37 -41.05 -47.57 -25.59
C PRO A 37 -40.04 -48.61 -26.20
N GLY A 38 -39.06 -49.09 -25.42
CA GLY A 38 -38.44 -50.42 -25.68
C GLY A 38 -37.00 -50.68 -25.20
N ASP A 39 -36.91 -51.39 -24.07
CA ASP A 39 -36.03 -52.53 -23.74
C ASP A 39 -34.50 -52.37 -23.52
N ASN A 40 -34.04 -53.04 -22.47
CA ASN A 40 -32.72 -53.01 -21.84
C ASN A 40 -31.74 -54.03 -22.46
N GLY A 41 -30.46 -53.66 -22.60
CA GLY A 41 -29.39 -54.67 -22.65
C GLY A 41 -28.03 -54.24 -23.20
N HIS A 42 -27.16 -53.77 -22.30
CA HIS A 42 -25.69 -53.82 -22.34
C HIS A 42 -24.92 -53.28 -23.56
N SER A 43 -24.15 -52.18 -23.36
CA SER A 43 -22.68 -52.17 -23.41
C SER A 43 -22.10 -50.75 -23.47
N PHE A 44 -21.18 -50.45 -22.54
CA PHE A 44 -20.08 -49.47 -22.65
C PHE A 44 -20.27 -48.28 -23.63
N GLU A 45 -20.93 -47.21 -23.17
CA GLU A 45 -20.80 -45.91 -23.84
C GLU A 45 -19.62 -45.12 -23.28
N ARG A 46 -18.54 -45.19 -24.05
CA ARG A 46 -17.42 -44.28 -24.05
C ARG A 46 -17.92 -42.94 -24.62
N LEU A 47 -18.54 -42.10 -23.79
CA LEU A 47 -18.86 -40.72 -24.16
C LEU A 47 -17.55 -39.93 -24.27
N LYS A 48 -17.05 -39.82 -25.50
CA LYS A 48 -16.10 -38.76 -25.90
C LYS A 48 -16.84 -37.42 -25.81
N PRO A 49 -16.36 -36.44 -25.03
CA PRO A 49 -16.72 -35.05 -25.28
C PRO A 49 -16.03 -34.62 -26.57
N ASN A 50 -16.84 -34.13 -27.51
CA ASN A 50 -16.42 -33.55 -28.76
C ASN A 50 -15.41 -32.42 -28.51
N ASN A 51 -14.20 -32.66 -28.99
CA ASN A 51 -13.12 -31.71 -29.10
C ASN A 51 -13.51 -30.60 -30.10
N ARG A 52 -14.02 -29.48 -29.59
CA ARG A 52 -14.10 -28.20 -30.31
C ARG A 52 -13.84 -27.04 -29.34
N GLY A 53 -12.63 -27.02 -28.76
CA GLY A 53 -12.01 -25.80 -28.27
C GLY A 53 -11.06 -25.29 -29.34
N SER A 54 -11.34 -24.13 -29.92
CA SER A 54 -10.39 -23.37 -30.73
C SER A 54 -9.04 -23.28 -30.00
N GLY A 55 -7.94 -23.61 -30.67
CA GLY A 55 -6.59 -23.54 -30.10
C GLY A 55 -6.15 -22.11 -29.77
N GLN A 56 -6.73 -21.52 -28.72
CA GLN A 56 -6.26 -20.28 -28.14
C GLN A 56 -5.03 -20.59 -27.29
N MET A 57 -3.89 -20.05 -27.72
CA MET A 57 -2.65 -20.13 -26.96
C MET A 57 -2.79 -19.31 -25.68
N PRO A 58 -2.35 -19.81 -24.50
CA PRO A 58 -2.46 -19.06 -23.26
C PRO A 58 -1.73 -17.72 -23.34
N PRO A 59 -2.30 -16.65 -22.74
CA PRO A 59 -1.64 -15.36 -22.61
C PRO A 59 -0.19 -15.53 -22.11
N GLU A 60 0.72 -14.69 -22.59
CA GLU A 60 2.14 -14.80 -22.24
C GLU A 60 2.38 -14.65 -20.74
N GLU A 61 1.52 -13.89 -20.07
CA GLU A 61 1.56 -13.63 -18.63
C GLU A 61 1.26 -14.87 -17.78
N LEU A 62 0.62 -15.89 -18.37
CA LEU A 62 0.27 -17.16 -17.71
C LEU A 62 1.30 -18.26 -17.99
N ARG A 63 2.25 -18.01 -18.90
CA ARG A 63 3.31 -18.95 -19.28
C ARG A 63 4.61 -18.66 -18.55
N CYS A 64 5.32 -19.70 -18.15
CA CYS A 64 6.65 -19.58 -17.58
C CYS A 64 7.62 -19.04 -18.65
N PRO A 65 8.37 -17.95 -18.39
CA PRO A 65 9.31 -17.43 -19.38
C PRO A 65 10.50 -18.35 -19.69
N ILE A 66 10.77 -19.38 -18.86
CA ILE A 66 11.84 -20.37 -19.10
C ILE A 66 11.33 -21.54 -19.95
N SER A 67 10.22 -22.17 -19.55
CA SER A 67 9.68 -23.36 -20.26
C SER A 67 8.74 -23.00 -21.40
N LEU A 68 8.25 -21.76 -21.44
CA LEU A 68 7.20 -21.27 -22.35
C LEU A 68 5.88 -22.04 -22.26
N GLN A 69 5.69 -22.81 -21.18
CA GLN A 69 4.48 -23.59 -20.90
C GLN A 69 3.63 -22.91 -19.83
N LEU A 70 2.35 -23.27 -19.77
CA LEU A 70 1.43 -22.81 -18.73
C LEU A 70 1.96 -23.25 -17.35
N MET A 71 1.96 -22.34 -16.36
CA MET A 71 2.51 -22.61 -15.03
C MET A 71 1.55 -23.44 -14.18
N TYR A 72 2.08 -24.46 -13.51
CA TYR A 72 1.40 -25.23 -12.47
C TYR A 72 1.61 -24.62 -11.09
N ASP A 73 2.86 -24.27 -10.78
CA ASP A 73 3.25 -23.68 -9.50
C ASP A 73 3.98 -22.35 -9.71
N PRO A 74 3.22 -21.28 -10.03
CA PRO A 74 3.81 -19.97 -10.32
C PRO A 74 4.44 -19.37 -9.07
N VAL A 75 5.70 -18.96 -9.17
CA VAL A 75 6.47 -18.28 -8.12
C VAL A 75 7.08 -16.98 -8.64
N VAL A 76 7.12 -15.96 -7.80
CA VAL A 76 7.76 -14.67 -8.08
C VAL A 76 9.16 -14.64 -7.49
N ILE A 77 10.11 -14.14 -8.28
CA ILE A 77 11.49 -13.86 -7.83
C ILE A 77 11.69 -12.37 -7.54
N ALA A 78 12.83 -11.99 -6.94
CA ALA A 78 13.17 -10.62 -6.55
C ALA A 78 12.94 -9.54 -7.63
N SER A 79 13.06 -9.89 -8.91
CA SER A 79 12.79 -8.99 -10.04
C SER A 79 11.30 -8.66 -10.27
N GLY A 80 10.38 -9.31 -9.55
CA GLY A 80 8.93 -9.22 -9.76
C GLY A 80 8.39 -10.08 -10.90
N GLN A 81 9.24 -10.82 -11.61
CA GLN A 81 8.84 -11.75 -12.67
C GLN A 81 8.37 -13.08 -12.08
N THR A 82 7.35 -13.68 -12.70
CA THR A 82 6.77 -14.98 -12.29
C THR A 82 7.29 -16.10 -13.18
N TYR A 83 7.62 -17.24 -12.58
CA TYR A 83 8.12 -18.43 -13.25
C TYR A 83 7.45 -19.68 -12.68
N GLU A 84 7.51 -20.78 -13.42
CA GLU A 84 7.25 -22.10 -12.86
C GLU A 84 8.35 -22.44 -11.83
N ARG A 85 7.96 -22.88 -10.62
CA ARG A 85 8.88 -23.14 -9.50
C ARG A 85 10.06 -24.01 -9.91
N ILE A 86 9.79 -25.19 -10.48
CA ILE A 86 10.86 -26.15 -10.81
C ILE A 86 11.85 -25.58 -11.84
N CYS A 87 11.39 -24.69 -12.73
CA CYS A 87 12.23 -24.09 -13.76
C CYS A 87 13.20 -23.06 -13.16
N ILE A 88 12.70 -22.21 -12.26
CA ILE A 88 13.50 -21.15 -11.67
C ILE A 88 14.40 -21.66 -10.53
N GLU A 89 13.97 -22.69 -9.79
CA GLU A 89 14.81 -23.40 -8.83
C GLU A 89 16.01 -24.04 -9.51
N LYS A 90 15.80 -24.68 -10.66
CA LYS A 90 16.89 -25.24 -11.46
C LYS A 90 17.86 -24.17 -11.96
N TRP A 91 17.35 -23.06 -12.50
CA TRP A 91 18.18 -21.93 -12.95
C TRP A 91 19.07 -21.39 -11.82
N ILE A 92 18.52 -21.22 -10.62
CA ILE A 92 19.27 -20.77 -9.45
C ILE A 92 20.26 -21.86 -8.99
N GLY A 93 19.85 -23.13 -9.00
CA GLY A 93 20.68 -24.28 -8.65
C GLY A 93 21.89 -24.49 -9.58
N ASP A 94 21.77 -24.11 -10.85
CA ASP A 94 22.86 -24.09 -11.83
C ASP A 94 23.87 -22.93 -11.58
N GLY A 95 23.66 -22.13 -10.52
CA GLY A 95 24.57 -21.07 -10.06
C GLY A 95 24.24 -19.68 -10.58
N HIS A 96 23.13 -19.50 -11.30
CA HIS A 96 22.73 -18.20 -11.83
C HIS A 96 22.08 -17.33 -10.74
N ASN A 97 22.52 -16.07 -10.64
CA ASN A 97 21.96 -15.08 -9.72
C ASN A 97 21.28 -13.90 -10.45
N THR A 98 20.85 -14.14 -11.69
CA THR A 98 20.18 -13.16 -12.55
C THR A 98 18.76 -13.61 -12.88
N CYS A 99 17.87 -12.66 -13.16
CA CYS A 99 16.54 -12.91 -13.69
C CYS A 99 16.65 -13.45 -15.13
N PRO A 100 16.09 -14.63 -15.45
CA PRO A 100 16.17 -15.19 -16.81
C PRO A 100 15.57 -14.29 -17.91
N LYS A 101 14.51 -13.53 -17.61
CA LYS A 101 13.80 -12.70 -18.60
C LYS A 101 14.44 -11.32 -18.77
N THR A 102 14.90 -10.71 -17.68
CA THR A 102 15.42 -9.33 -17.69
C THR A 102 16.94 -9.25 -17.65
N GLN A 103 17.61 -10.38 -17.39
CA GLN A 103 19.07 -10.49 -17.19
C GLN A 103 19.63 -9.62 -16.05
N GLN A 104 18.77 -9.02 -15.22
CA GLN A 104 19.17 -8.21 -14.08
C GLN A 104 19.58 -9.10 -12.90
N LYS A 105 20.63 -8.69 -12.16
CA LYS A 105 21.06 -9.37 -10.94
C LYS A 105 19.97 -9.32 -9.88
N LEU A 106 19.62 -10.48 -9.32
CA LEU A 106 18.60 -10.59 -8.29
C LEU A 106 19.17 -10.09 -6.95
N SER A 107 18.39 -9.30 -6.22
CA SER A 107 18.76 -8.85 -4.87
C SER A 107 18.71 -9.97 -3.84
N HIS A 108 17.91 -11.01 -4.08
CA HIS A 108 17.82 -12.24 -3.31
C HIS A 108 17.30 -13.39 -4.20
N LEU A 109 17.50 -14.64 -3.77
CA LEU A 109 17.15 -15.84 -4.53
C LEU A 109 15.85 -16.52 -4.03
N SER A 110 15.13 -15.88 -3.09
CA SER A 110 13.88 -16.43 -2.57
C SER A 110 12.77 -16.48 -3.62
N LEU A 111 11.93 -17.50 -3.51
CA LEU A 111 10.81 -17.78 -4.41
C LEU A 111 9.50 -17.66 -3.63
N THR A 112 8.69 -16.66 -3.97
CA THR A 112 7.40 -16.43 -3.31
C THR A 112 6.28 -17.05 -4.14
N PRO A 113 5.43 -17.95 -3.60
CA PRO A 113 4.26 -18.45 -4.31
C PRO A 113 3.36 -17.31 -4.82
N ASN A 114 2.92 -17.39 -6.07
CA ASN A 114 2.03 -16.39 -6.67
C ASN A 114 0.62 -16.95 -6.86
N TYR A 115 -0.16 -16.95 -5.77
CA TYR A 115 -1.53 -17.46 -5.76
C TYR A 115 -2.46 -16.68 -6.70
N CYS A 116 -2.21 -15.39 -6.93
CA CYS A 116 -2.98 -14.58 -7.88
C CYS A 116 -2.85 -15.11 -9.30
N VAL A 117 -1.61 -15.33 -9.78
CA VAL A 117 -1.37 -15.94 -11.11
C VAL A 117 -1.90 -17.36 -11.16
N LYS A 118 -1.78 -18.14 -10.08
CA LYS A 118 -2.36 -19.49 -10.00
C LYS A 118 -3.90 -19.48 -10.19
N GLY A 119 -4.59 -18.52 -9.56
CA GLY A 119 -6.03 -18.31 -9.74
C GLY A 119 -6.40 -17.87 -11.17
N LEU A 120 -5.59 -16.99 -11.79
CA LEU A 120 -5.79 -16.57 -13.18
C LEU A 120 -5.63 -17.73 -14.16
N ILE A 121 -4.66 -18.62 -13.92
CA ILE A 121 -4.45 -19.82 -14.72
C ILE A 121 -5.65 -20.76 -14.61
N ALA A 122 -6.13 -21.00 -13.39
CA ALA A 122 -7.33 -21.82 -13.17
C ALA A 122 -8.56 -21.26 -13.90
N SER A 123 -8.80 -19.95 -13.78
CA SER A 123 -9.90 -19.27 -14.48
C SER A 123 -9.75 -19.31 -16.01
N TRP A 124 -8.53 -19.18 -16.54
CA TRP A 124 -8.29 -19.24 -17.98
C TRP A 124 -8.51 -20.66 -18.53
N CYS A 125 -8.04 -21.68 -17.80
CA CYS A 125 -8.26 -23.09 -18.11
C CYS A 125 -9.76 -23.43 -18.19
N GLU A 126 -10.53 -23.02 -17.18
CA GLU A 126 -11.98 -23.25 -17.12
C GLU A 126 -12.72 -22.60 -18.31
N GLN A 127 -12.38 -21.34 -18.64
CA GLN A 127 -13.02 -20.61 -19.75
C GLN A 127 -12.70 -21.17 -21.13
N ASN A 128 -11.54 -21.81 -21.29
CA ASN A 128 -11.06 -22.33 -22.58
C ASN A 128 -11.23 -23.84 -22.72
N GLY A 129 -11.81 -24.51 -21.72
CA GLY A 129 -11.97 -25.97 -21.71
C GLY A 129 -10.64 -26.72 -21.71
N VAL A 130 -9.58 -26.09 -21.20
CA VAL A 130 -8.24 -26.68 -21.06
C VAL A 130 -8.10 -27.18 -19.63
N TYR A 131 -7.58 -28.40 -19.44
CA TYR A 131 -7.35 -28.92 -18.09
C TYR A 131 -6.31 -28.06 -17.36
N VAL A 132 -6.59 -27.74 -16.10
CA VAL A 132 -5.60 -27.16 -15.19
C VAL A 132 -4.45 -28.16 -15.07
N PRO A 133 -3.18 -27.74 -15.17
CA PRO A 133 -2.07 -28.65 -14.94
C PRO A 133 -2.19 -29.25 -13.53
N ASP A 134 -2.18 -30.59 -13.41
CA ASP A 134 -2.30 -31.30 -12.12
C ASP A 134 -0.93 -31.70 -11.53
N GLY A 135 0.17 -31.29 -12.17
CA GLY A 135 1.52 -31.58 -11.72
C GLY A 135 2.60 -30.88 -12.56
N PRO A 136 3.87 -30.90 -12.09
CA PRO A 136 4.99 -30.34 -12.82
C PRO A 136 5.18 -31.05 -14.18
N PRO A 137 5.63 -30.35 -15.24
CA PRO A 137 5.79 -30.95 -16.57
C PRO A 137 6.77 -32.14 -16.54
N GLU A 138 6.31 -33.32 -16.95
CA GLU A 138 7.05 -34.60 -16.85
C GLU A 138 8.31 -34.72 -17.73
N SER A 139 8.72 -33.67 -18.45
CA SER A 139 10.01 -33.67 -19.13
C SER A 139 10.56 -32.26 -19.32
N LEU A 140 11.46 -31.84 -18.42
CA LEU A 140 12.41 -30.77 -18.72
C LEU A 140 13.50 -31.33 -19.64
N ASP A 141 13.15 -31.52 -20.92
CA ASP A 141 14.11 -31.97 -21.92
C ASP A 141 15.24 -30.93 -22.03
N HIS A 142 16.49 -31.40 -21.99
CA HIS A 142 17.72 -30.63 -21.74
C HIS A 142 18.01 -29.51 -22.78
N ASN A 143 17.17 -29.36 -23.79
CA ASN A 143 17.40 -28.48 -24.95
C ASN A 143 16.66 -27.14 -24.89
N ASN A 144 15.69 -26.92 -23.99
CA ASN A 144 14.91 -25.66 -23.97
C ASN A 144 15.61 -24.49 -23.26
N VAL A 145 16.61 -24.74 -22.40
CA VAL A 145 17.37 -23.67 -21.72
C VAL A 145 18.32 -22.92 -22.68
N ARG A 146 18.57 -23.45 -23.88
CA ARG A 146 19.54 -22.90 -24.84
C ARG A 146 18.91 -21.95 -25.89
N LEU A 147 17.60 -21.97 -26.08
CA LEU A 147 16.91 -21.14 -27.08
C LEU A 147 16.66 -19.69 -26.62
N ALA A 148 16.50 -19.45 -25.31
CA ALA A 148 16.30 -18.10 -24.77
C ALA A 148 17.58 -17.24 -24.69
N LEU A 149 18.77 -17.86 -24.85
CA LEU A 149 20.06 -17.16 -24.74
C LEU A 149 20.71 -16.82 -26.09
N SER A 150 20.16 -17.35 -27.20
CA SER A 150 20.75 -17.16 -28.54
C SER A 150 20.39 -15.82 -29.20
N GLU A 151 19.33 -15.14 -28.73
CA GLU A 151 18.91 -13.84 -29.30
C GLU A 151 19.65 -12.65 -28.69
N SER A 152 20.24 -12.78 -27.49
CA SER A 152 20.88 -11.67 -26.76
C SER A 152 22.40 -11.54 -26.97
N GLU A 153 23.11 -12.58 -27.42
CA GLU A 153 24.57 -12.51 -27.64
C GLU A 153 24.96 -11.74 -28.90
N SER A 154 24.04 -11.55 -29.86
CA SER A 154 24.31 -10.83 -31.12
C SER A 154 24.38 -9.30 -30.97
N ALA A 155 24.03 -8.76 -29.80
CA ALA A 155 23.96 -7.32 -29.56
C ALA A 155 25.16 -6.73 -28.79
N ILE A 156 26.00 -7.56 -28.16
CA ILE A 156 27.10 -7.08 -27.28
C ILE A 156 28.44 -6.93 -28.04
N SER A 157 28.61 -7.58 -29.20
CA SER A 157 29.87 -7.55 -29.95
C SER A 157 30.12 -6.28 -30.81
N ARG A 158 29.31 -5.21 -30.69
CA ARG A 158 29.44 -4.01 -31.55
C ARG A 158 29.73 -2.68 -30.85
N ALA A 159 30.14 -2.68 -29.58
CA ALA A 159 30.42 -1.44 -28.86
C ALA A 159 31.73 -1.45 -28.04
N MET A 160 32.79 -2.08 -28.56
CA MET A 160 34.15 -1.86 -28.06
C MET A 160 35.14 -1.73 -29.24
N ASP A 161 35.16 -0.55 -29.84
CA ASP A 161 36.30 -0.02 -30.55
C ASP A 161 36.28 1.50 -30.41
N SER A 162 37.15 2.06 -29.55
CA SER A 162 37.86 3.34 -29.73
C SER A 162 38.42 3.89 -28.41
N VAL A 163 39.68 3.56 -28.15
CA VAL A 163 40.82 4.41 -27.72
C VAL A 163 40.64 5.46 -26.60
N GLY A 164 41.53 5.38 -25.60
CA GLY A 164 41.95 6.53 -24.79
C GLY A 164 42.88 6.20 -23.60
N SER A 165 44.16 5.96 -23.87
CA SER A 165 45.23 5.69 -22.90
C SER A 165 45.65 6.92 -22.09
N CYS A 166 45.92 6.76 -20.78
CA CYS A 166 46.95 7.51 -20.04
C CYS A 166 47.34 6.77 -18.73
N ASN A 167 48.64 6.44 -18.60
CA ASN A 167 49.29 5.84 -17.41
C ASN A 167 49.29 6.77 -16.17
N PRO A 168 49.57 6.20 -14.98
CA PRO A 168 50.57 6.84 -14.12
C PRO A 168 51.64 5.88 -13.59
N LYS A 169 52.85 6.45 -13.45
CA LYS A 169 54.02 5.87 -12.77
C LYS A 169 53.85 5.94 -11.25
N GLY A 170 54.46 4.96 -10.58
CA GLY A 170 54.26 4.68 -9.16
C GLY A 170 55.01 5.53 -8.13
N ALA A 171 54.84 5.15 -6.87
CA ALA A 171 55.72 5.47 -5.76
C ALA A 171 55.56 4.41 -4.64
N LYS A 172 56.69 4.12 -3.99
CA LYS A 172 56.98 3.09 -3.00
C LYS A 172 56.31 3.32 -1.63
N ALA A 173 56.11 2.20 -0.94
CA ALA A 173 55.76 2.03 0.47
C ALA A 173 56.81 2.52 1.48
N ILE A 174 56.37 2.87 2.70
CA ILE A 174 56.98 2.54 4.01
C ILE A 174 55.84 2.45 5.07
N PRO A 175 55.84 1.46 5.99
CA PRO A 175 54.79 1.23 7.00
C PRO A 175 55.11 1.90 8.35
N LEU A 176 54.12 2.08 9.24
CA LEU A 176 54.27 2.03 10.70
C LEU A 176 52.92 2.09 11.44
N GLU A 177 52.91 1.40 12.58
CA GLU A 177 51.81 0.98 13.43
C GLU A 177 51.16 2.09 14.28
N GLY A 178 49.92 1.81 14.73
CA GLY A 178 49.47 2.15 16.07
C GLY A 178 48.45 3.28 16.20
N ALA A 179 47.16 2.93 16.17
CA ALA A 179 46.13 3.58 17.00
C ALA A 179 44.86 2.71 17.01
N GLU A 180 44.47 2.30 18.20
CA GLU A 180 43.30 1.49 18.52
C GLU A 180 42.00 2.19 18.09
N GLY A 181 41.20 1.48 17.30
CA GLY A 181 39.81 1.81 17.02
C GLY A 181 39.01 0.53 17.11
N ASN A 182 38.16 0.42 18.14
CA ASN A 182 37.25 -0.70 18.37
C ASN A 182 36.24 -0.77 17.22
N GLU A 183 36.50 -1.59 16.22
CA GLU A 183 35.49 -2.06 15.27
C GLU A 183 34.74 -3.21 15.94
N MET A 184 33.48 -2.95 16.35
CA MET A 184 32.54 -4.02 16.67
C MET A 184 32.23 -4.74 15.36
N GLU A 185 32.94 -5.85 15.12
CA GLU A 185 32.69 -6.73 13.99
C GLU A 185 31.22 -7.17 13.97
N ASN A 186 30.56 -6.90 12.84
CA ASN A 186 29.28 -7.46 12.46
C ASN A 186 29.39 -9.00 12.38
N LEU A 187 29.12 -9.68 13.49
CA LEU A 187 28.81 -11.10 13.51
C LEU A 187 27.31 -11.27 13.27
N CYS A 188 26.90 -11.16 12.01
CA CYS A 188 25.63 -11.73 11.57
C CYS A 188 25.96 -13.11 11.01
N PRO A 189 25.75 -14.22 11.75
CA PRO A 189 25.96 -15.53 11.19
C PRO A 189 24.91 -15.74 10.09
N LYS A 190 25.38 -16.09 8.90
CA LYS A 190 24.56 -16.77 7.89
C LYS A 190 24.09 -18.08 8.51
N LEU A 191 22.90 -18.10 9.08
CA LEU A 191 22.24 -19.34 9.49
C LEU A 191 21.21 -19.68 8.43
N GLU A 192 21.37 -20.88 7.86
CA GLU A 192 20.24 -21.64 7.36
C GLU A 192 19.26 -21.78 8.54
N GLU A 193 18.11 -21.11 8.45
CA GLU A 193 17.13 -21.04 9.54
C GLU A 193 16.57 -22.43 9.84
N CYS A 194 16.95 -22.98 10.99
CA CYS A 194 16.22 -24.06 11.62
C CYS A 194 15.00 -23.41 12.31
N GLU A 195 13.79 -23.67 11.82
CA GLU A 195 12.50 -23.13 12.30
C GLU A 195 12.34 -23.22 13.84
N LEU A 196 12.97 -24.22 14.46
CA LEU A 196 13.05 -24.41 15.91
C LEU A 196 13.78 -23.27 16.65
N GLY A 197 14.86 -22.72 16.09
CA GLY A 197 15.66 -21.67 16.73
C GLY A 197 14.98 -20.29 16.70
N LEU A 198 14.14 -20.04 15.68
CA LEU A 198 13.35 -18.82 15.58
C LEU A 198 12.26 -18.77 16.65
N LEU A 199 11.55 -19.89 16.83
CA LEU A 199 10.50 -20.01 17.85
C LEU A 199 11.07 -19.85 19.27
N GLU A 200 12.24 -20.43 19.54
CA GLU A 200 12.93 -20.27 20.82
C GLU A 200 13.32 -18.81 21.08
N SER A 201 13.77 -18.09 20.03
CA SER A 201 14.06 -16.66 20.11
C SER A 201 12.82 -15.84 20.47
N TYR A 202 11.67 -16.13 19.87
CA TYR A 202 10.42 -15.43 20.20
C TYR A 202 9.96 -15.71 21.63
N ARG A 203 10.10 -16.97 22.10
CA ARG A 203 9.79 -17.31 23.49
C ARG A 203 10.70 -16.57 24.47
N HIS A 204 11.98 -16.45 24.14
CA HIS A 204 12.93 -15.67 24.93
C HIS A 204 12.53 -14.19 24.98
N PHE A 205 12.18 -13.58 23.85
CA PHE A 205 11.72 -12.19 23.81
C PHE A 205 10.51 -11.96 24.72
N LEU A 206 9.51 -12.85 24.67
CA LEU A 206 8.32 -12.72 25.49
C LEU A 206 8.64 -12.89 26.99
N SER A 207 9.48 -13.86 27.35
CA SER A 207 9.96 -14.05 28.73
C SER A 207 10.67 -12.80 29.24
N VAL A 208 11.54 -12.17 28.46
CA VAL A 208 12.20 -10.92 28.87
C VAL A 208 11.20 -9.79 29.08
N LEU A 209 10.19 -9.63 28.21
CA LEU A 209 9.18 -8.59 28.39
C LEU A 209 8.33 -8.82 29.66
N ASP A 210 8.07 -10.08 30.01
CA ASP A 210 7.21 -10.48 31.11
C ASP A 210 7.90 -10.53 32.47
N GLU A 211 9.11 -11.08 32.52
CA GLU A 211 9.78 -11.50 33.75
C GLU A 211 10.87 -10.53 34.19
N GLU A 212 11.55 -9.83 33.26
CA GLU A 212 12.61 -8.90 33.63
C GLU A 212 12.03 -7.63 34.28
N GLU A 213 12.77 -7.04 35.22
CA GLU A 213 12.40 -5.77 35.85
C GLU A 213 13.19 -4.58 35.27
N ASP A 214 14.39 -4.81 34.72
CA ASP A 214 15.22 -3.74 34.17
C ASP A 214 14.67 -3.26 32.81
N LEU A 215 14.15 -2.02 32.78
CA LEU A 215 13.66 -1.39 31.55
C LEU A 215 14.73 -1.33 30.45
N ARG A 216 16.04 -1.27 30.80
CA ARG A 216 17.11 -1.28 29.79
C ARG A 216 17.20 -2.60 29.04
N GLU A 217 17.09 -3.72 29.74
CA GLU A 217 17.10 -5.05 29.12
C GLU A 217 15.86 -5.23 28.24
N LYS A 218 14.70 -4.77 28.71
CA LYS A 218 13.48 -4.73 27.89
C LYS A 218 13.66 -3.88 26.64
N CYS A 219 14.30 -2.72 26.73
CA CYS A 219 14.55 -1.86 25.56
C CYS A 219 15.32 -2.60 24.46
N ILE A 220 16.32 -3.42 24.82
CA ILE A 220 17.12 -4.19 23.85
C ILE A 220 16.21 -5.16 23.09
N VAL A 221 15.39 -5.92 23.81
CA VAL A 221 14.45 -6.89 23.22
C VAL A 221 13.37 -6.19 22.39
N VAL A 222 12.79 -5.10 22.88
CA VAL A 222 11.79 -4.31 22.13
C VAL A 222 12.38 -3.79 20.83
N GLU A 223 13.64 -3.35 20.83
CA GLU A 223 14.31 -2.88 19.63
C GLU A 223 14.55 -4.01 18.61
N GLN A 224 14.92 -5.21 19.08
CA GLN A 224 15.03 -6.39 18.24
C GLN A 224 13.68 -6.78 17.61
N ILE A 225 12.62 -6.80 18.42
CA ILE A 225 11.25 -7.03 17.96
C ILE A 225 10.85 -5.99 16.92
N ARG A 226 11.10 -4.70 17.19
CA ARG A 226 10.78 -3.59 16.27
C ARG A 226 11.44 -3.77 14.92
N LEU A 227 12.73 -4.15 14.88
CA LEU A 227 13.48 -4.37 13.65
C LEU A 227 12.98 -5.59 12.88
N LEU A 228 12.72 -6.69 13.57
CA LEU A 228 12.18 -7.92 12.98
C LEU A 228 10.82 -7.68 12.31
N LEU A 229 9.88 -7.07 13.04
CA LEU A 229 8.50 -6.87 12.58
C LEU A 229 8.36 -5.91 11.39
N LYS A 230 9.41 -5.17 11.05
CA LYS A 230 9.40 -4.19 9.97
C LYS A 230 9.12 -4.82 8.61
N ASP A 231 9.76 -5.94 8.34
CA ASP A 231 9.74 -6.57 7.02
C ASP A 231 9.22 -8.02 7.08
N ASP A 232 8.96 -8.56 8.27
CA ASP A 232 8.51 -9.94 8.47
C ASP A 232 7.01 -10.02 8.82
N GLU A 233 6.21 -10.51 7.87
CA GLU A 233 4.76 -10.70 8.05
C GLU A 233 4.42 -11.91 8.93
N GLU A 234 5.18 -12.99 8.82
CA GLU A 234 4.96 -14.21 9.60
C GLU A 234 5.22 -13.94 11.08
N ALA A 235 6.28 -13.19 11.40
CA ALA A 235 6.54 -12.69 12.74
C ALA A 235 5.38 -11.83 13.26
N ARG A 236 4.79 -10.94 12.45
CA ARG A 236 3.63 -10.13 12.87
C ARG A 236 2.43 -10.99 13.24
N ILE A 237 2.12 -12.00 12.41
CA ILE A 237 1.02 -12.93 12.65
C ILE A 237 1.28 -13.76 13.91
N PHE A 238 2.48 -14.34 14.01
CA PHE A 238 2.86 -15.18 15.12
C PHE A 238 2.87 -14.40 16.43
N MET A 239 3.64 -13.31 16.50
CA MET A 239 3.78 -12.52 17.73
C MET A 239 2.44 -11.94 18.18
N GLY A 240 1.63 -11.43 17.24
CA GLY A 240 0.29 -10.94 17.54
C GLY A 240 -0.62 -12.01 18.14
N GLY A 241 -0.51 -13.26 17.69
CA GLY A 241 -1.24 -14.40 18.24
C GLY A 241 -0.70 -14.98 19.55
N ASN A 242 0.47 -14.51 20.02
CA ASN A 242 1.21 -15.10 21.14
C ASN A 242 1.57 -14.08 22.23
N GLY A 243 0.69 -13.12 22.54
CA GLY A 243 0.79 -12.26 23.72
C GLY A 243 1.74 -11.06 23.61
N PHE A 244 2.36 -10.84 22.45
CA PHE A 244 3.27 -9.69 22.27
C PHE A 244 2.54 -8.35 22.26
N VAL A 245 1.26 -8.31 21.89
CA VAL A 245 0.47 -7.07 21.96
C VAL A 245 0.41 -6.58 23.41
N GLU A 246 0.01 -7.43 24.33
CA GLU A 246 -0.13 -7.14 25.76
C GLU A 246 1.22 -6.88 26.42
N ALA A 247 2.26 -7.61 26.03
CA ALA A 247 3.62 -7.41 26.53
C ALA A 247 4.20 -6.05 26.10
N LEU A 248 4.05 -5.68 24.81
CA LEU A 248 4.52 -4.39 24.31
C LEU A 248 3.70 -3.21 24.86
N LEU A 249 2.40 -3.38 25.12
CA LEU A 249 1.58 -2.36 25.77
C LEU A 249 2.01 -2.12 27.23
N ARG A 250 2.28 -3.19 28.01
CA ARG A 250 2.85 -3.07 29.36
C ARG A 250 4.21 -2.41 29.37
N PHE A 251 5.06 -2.72 28.38
CA PHE A 251 6.33 -2.04 28.22
C PHE A 251 6.15 -0.55 27.93
N LEU A 252 5.24 -0.17 27.02
CA LEU A 252 4.96 1.23 26.71
C LEU A 252 4.43 1.98 27.95
N ASP A 253 3.52 1.34 28.71
CA ASP A 253 3.02 1.87 29.97
C ASP A 253 4.15 2.13 30.99
N SER A 254 5.06 1.17 31.16
CA SER A 254 6.24 1.33 32.01
C SER A 254 7.16 2.46 31.54
N ALA A 255 7.36 2.58 30.23
CA ALA A 255 8.16 3.65 29.62
C ALA A 255 7.53 5.04 29.79
N LEU A 256 6.19 5.13 29.84
CA LEU A 256 5.46 6.36 30.15
C LEU A 256 5.65 6.74 31.62
N HIS A 257 5.44 5.80 32.54
CA HIS A 257 5.62 6.00 33.99
C HIS A 257 7.05 6.44 34.35
N GLU A 258 8.07 5.88 33.71
CA GLU A 258 9.47 6.27 33.92
C GLU A 258 9.89 7.55 33.18
N GLY A 259 9.04 8.07 32.29
CA GLY A 259 9.37 9.22 31.44
C GLY A 259 10.51 8.95 30.44
N ASN A 260 10.76 7.68 30.11
CA ASN A 260 11.84 7.28 29.21
C ASN A 260 11.41 7.42 27.74
N VAL A 261 11.77 8.56 27.14
CA VAL A 261 11.44 8.93 25.76
C VAL A 261 11.87 7.87 24.74
N MET A 262 13.08 7.32 24.88
CA MET A 262 13.60 6.33 23.92
C MET A 262 12.80 5.03 24.00
N ALA A 263 12.46 4.59 25.22
CA ALA A 263 11.62 3.42 25.42
C ALA A 263 10.20 3.65 24.87
N GLN A 264 9.61 4.85 25.06
CA GLN A 264 8.31 5.20 24.49
C GLN A 264 8.33 5.12 22.95
N GLU A 265 9.38 5.67 22.32
CA GLU A 265 9.56 5.60 20.87
C GLU A 265 9.69 4.15 20.39
N SER A 266 10.60 3.37 20.97
CA SER A 266 10.82 1.97 20.57
C SER A 266 9.57 1.12 20.79
N GLY A 267 8.87 1.28 21.92
CA GLY A 267 7.64 0.57 22.25
C GLY A 267 6.50 0.89 21.28
N ALA A 268 6.23 2.18 21.04
CA ALA A 268 5.18 2.60 20.12
C ALA A 268 5.49 2.17 18.67
N MET A 269 6.75 2.20 18.26
CA MET A 269 7.15 1.77 16.91
C MET A 269 7.15 0.25 16.75
N ALA A 270 7.44 -0.52 17.81
CA ALA A 270 7.28 -1.97 17.81
C ALA A 270 5.79 -2.35 17.64
N LEU A 271 4.92 -1.70 18.40
CA LEU A 271 3.46 -1.82 18.27
C LEU A 271 2.96 -1.41 16.87
N PHE A 272 3.46 -0.30 16.34
CA PHE A 272 3.17 0.13 14.97
C PHE A 272 3.52 -0.96 13.97
N ASN A 273 4.75 -1.46 14.01
CA ASN A 273 5.23 -2.50 13.09
C ASN A 273 4.40 -3.79 13.25
N LEU A 274 4.10 -4.21 14.49
CA LEU A 274 3.26 -5.39 14.77
C LEU A 274 1.89 -5.31 14.08
N ALA A 275 1.35 -4.11 13.96
CA ALA A 275 0.03 -3.85 13.41
C ALA A 275 0.01 -3.51 11.90
N VAL A 276 1.16 -3.29 11.25
CA VAL A 276 1.20 -2.96 9.81
C VAL A 276 0.51 -4.05 8.99
N ASN A 277 -0.48 -3.65 8.19
CA ASN A 277 -1.30 -4.54 7.35
C ASN A 277 -1.95 -5.72 8.08
N ASN A 278 -2.07 -5.66 9.41
CA ASN A 278 -2.65 -6.72 10.21
C ASN A 278 -3.81 -6.16 11.05
N SER A 279 -5.05 -6.33 10.56
CA SER A 279 -6.25 -5.80 11.23
C SER A 279 -6.50 -6.46 12.59
N ARG A 280 -6.28 -7.77 12.70
CA ARG A 280 -6.40 -8.51 13.96
C ARG A 280 -5.49 -7.92 15.05
N ASN A 281 -4.23 -7.62 14.73
CA ASN A 281 -3.30 -7.02 15.70
C ASN A 281 -3.73 -5.60 16.10
N LYS A 282 -4.22 -4.79 15.15
CA LYS A 282 -4.78 -3.47 15.48
C LYS A 282 -5.98 -3.61 16.42
N GLU A 283 -6.89 -4.54 16.16
CA GLU A 283 -8.09 -4.79 16.97
C GLU A 283 -7.72 -5.21 18.40
N MET A 284 -6.76 -6.11 18.54
CA MET A 284 -6.24 -6.53 19.85
C MET A 284 -5.62 -5.35 20.61
N MET A 285 -4.79 -4.55 19.95
CA MET A 285 -4.20 -3.34 20.56
C MET A 285 -5.26 -2.33 20.99
N PHE A 286 -6.27 -2.12 20.14
CA PHE A 286 -7.38 -1.21 20.43
C PHE A 286 -8.20 -1.70 21.63
N ALA A 287 -8.58 -2.98 21.66
CA ALA A 287 -9.30 -3.60 22.77
C ALA A 287 -8.51 -3.56 24.09
N ALA A 288 -7.18 -3.62 24.01
CA ALA A 288 -6.28 -3.53 25.16
C ALA A 288 -6.01 -2.09 25.64
N GLY A 289 -6.62 -1.07 25.05
CA GLY A 289 -6.57 0.30 25.56
C GLY A 289 -5.38 1.15 25.09
N VAL A 290 -4.77 0.83 23.94
CA VAL A 290 -3.63 1.58 23.39
C VAL A 290 -3.89 3.09 23.23
N VAL A 291 -5.15 3.51 23.01
CA VAL A 291 -5.50 4.93 22.81
C VAL A 291 -5.23 5.75 24.08
N SER A 292 -5.48 5.20 25.27
CA SER A 292 -5.20 5.88 26.55
C SER A 292 -3.71 6.08 26.77
N LEU A 293 -2.88 5.10 26.43
CA LEU A 293 -1.42 5.23 26.48
C LEU A 293 -0.91 6.30 25.51
N LEU A 294 -1.50 6.38 24.32
CA LEU A 294 -1.14 7.41 23.35
C LEU A 294 -1.54 8.82 23.83
N GLU A 295 -2.67 8.96 24.52
CA GLU A 295 -3.10 10.24 25.10
C GLU A 295 -2.13 10.75 26.17
N GLU A 296 -1.53 9.85 26.95
CA GLU A 296 -0.44 10.22 27.86
C GLU A 296 0.83 10.57 27.07
N MET A 297 1.19 9.75 26.09
CA MET A 297 2.40 9.90 25.26
C MET A 297 2.48 11.24 24.53
N ILE A 298 1.36 11.79 24.05
CA ILE A 298 1.33 13.08 23.34
C ILE A 298 1.66 14.28 24.24
N SER A 299 1.68 14.10 25.57
CA SER A 299 2.16 15.14 26.50
C SER A 299 3.67 15.39 26.36
N ASN A 300 4.42 14.46 25.76
CA ASN A 300 5.85 14.57 25.54
C ASN A 300 6.18 14.92 24.07
N PRO A 301 6.75 16.11 23.78
CA PRO A 301 7.09 16.53 22.42
C PRO A 301 8.02 15.59 21.65
N ASN A 302 8.92 14.89 22.35
CA ASN A 302 9.86 13.98 21.71
C ASN A 302 9.18 12.70 21.19
N SER A 303 8.02 12.35 21.76
CA SER A 303 7.24 11.16 21.44
C SER A 303 6.19 11.41 20.34
N HIS A 304 6.04 12.67 19.88
CA HIS A 304 5.00 13.07 18.93
C HIS A 304 5.06 12.32 17.59
N GLY A 305 6.26 12.03 17.09
CA GLY A 305 6.43 11.30 15.83
C GLY A 305 5.84 9.89 15.89
N SER A 306 6.24 9.11 16.89
CA SER A 306 5.80 7.72 17.06
C SER A 306 4.33 7.64 17.45
N ALA A 307 3.83 8.59 18.26
CA ALA A 307 2.41 8.69 18.59
C ALA A 307 1.55 8.95 17.34
N ALA A 308 1.95 9.91 16.49
CA ALA A 308 1.23 10.21 15.24
C ALA A 308 1.22 9.01 14.28
N ALA A 309 2.34 8.30 14.14
CA ALA A 309 2.42 7.09 13.33
C ALA A 309 1.50 5.98 13.86
N LEU A 310 1.44 5.79 15.18
CA LEU A 310 0.58 4.76 15.76
C LEU A 310 -0.91 5.14 15.66
N TYR A 311 -1.28 6.41 15.86
CA TYR A 311 -2.64 6.89 15.57
C TYR A 311 -3.03 6.69 14.11
N LEU A 312 -2.12 6.95 13.15
CA LEU A 312 -2.36 6.64 11.75
C LEU A 312 -2.67 5.16 11.55
N ASN A 313 -1.87 4.26 12.12
CA ASN A 313 -2.06 2.82 11.98
C ASN A 313 -3.44 2.37 12.52
N LEU A 314 -3.83 2.88 13.69
CA LEU A 314 -5.12 2.59 14.33
C LEU A 314 -6.30 3.23 13.59
N SER A 315 -6.12 4.38 12.94
CA SER A 315 -7.20 5.07 12.22
C SER A 315 -7.78 4.29 11.02
N PHE A 316 -7.09 3.23 10.59
CA PHE A 316 -7.60 2.29 9.59
C PHE A 316 -8.70 1.36 10.13
N LEU A 317 -8.86 1.25 11.45
CA LEU A 317 -9.96 0.51 12.05
C LEU A 317 -11.20 1.39 12.18
N ASP A 318 -12.34 0.91 11.69
CA ASP A 318 -13.60 1.64 11.75
C ASP A 318 -14.08 1.84 13.19
N GLU A 319 -13.84 0.86 14.07
CA GLU A 319 -14.19 0.91 15.50
C GLU A 319 -13.35 1.93 16.28
N ALA A 320 -12.12 2.19 15.81
CA ALA A 320 -11.22 3.15 16.46
C ALA A 320 -11.54 4.61 16.08
N LYS A 321 -12.08 4.85 14.89
CA LYS A 321 -12.41 6.20 14.39
C LYS A 321 -13.28 7.04 15.33
N PRO A 322 -14.41 6.57 15.91
CA PRO A 322 -15.22 7.39 16.80
C PRO A 322 -14.52 7.71 18.12
N VAL A 323 -13.69 6.79 18.62
CA VAL A 323 -12.93 6.97 19.86
C VAL A 323 -11.81 8.00 19.65
N ILE A 324 -10.95 7.78 18.65
CA ILE A 324 -9.86 8.72 18.32
C ILE A 324 -10.43 10.09 17.92
N GLY A 325 -11.52 10.10 17.15
CA GLY A 325 -12.18 11.31 16.66
C GLY A 325 -12.80 12.19 17.75
N SER A 326 -13.00 11.66 18.96
CA SER A 326 -13.52 12.39 20.12
C SER A 326 -12.47 12.63 21.20
N SER A 327 -11.22 12.26 20.94
CA SER A 327 -10.14 12.30 21.93
C SER A 327 -9.14 13.44 21.70
N PRO A 328 -8.23 13.70 22.66
CA PRO A 328 -7.13 14.67 22.50
C PRO A 328 -6.23 14.43 21.28
N ALA A 329 -6.32 13.26 20.65
CA ALA A 329 -5.61 12.95 19.40
C ALA A 329 -5.93 13.95 18.28
N VAL A 330 -7.18 14.39 18.12
CA VAL A 330 -7.58 15.27 17.01
C VAL A 330 -6.93 16.67 17.11
N PRO A 331 -7.00 17.38 18.25
CA PRO A 331 -6.23 18.61 18.45
C PRO A 331 -4.73 18.43 18.27
N PHE A 332 -4.17 17.33 18.79
CA PHE A 332 -2.75 17.00 18.67
C PHE A 332 -2.31 16.83 17.20
N LEU A 333 -3.01 16.00 16.42
CA LEU A 333 -2.70 15.76 15.00
C LEU A 333 -2.85 17.05 14.18
N THR A 334 -3.86 17.87 14.51
CA THR A 334 -4.07 19.18 13.87
C THR A 334 -2.92 20.15 14.16
N GLN A 335 -2.38 20.14 15.40
CA GLN A 335 -1.22 20.94 15.78
C GLN A 335 0.04 20.52 14.99
N ILE A 336 0.25 19.22 14.75
CA ILE A 336 1.39 18.72 13.97
C ILE A 336 1.41 19.34 12.56
N LEU A 337 0.25 19.48 11.90
CA LEU A 337 0.20 20.06 10.54
C LEU A 337 0.81 21.47 10.48
N ARG A 338 0.57 22.26 11.55
CA ARG A 338 1.03 23.65 11.68
C ARG A 338 2.46 23.79 12.19
N ALA A 339 2.97 22.76 12.87
CA ALA A 339 4.28 22.81 13.50
C ALA A 339 5.41 22.84 12.45
N ASN A 340 6.57 23.39 12.82
CA ASN A 340 7.78 23.29 11.99
C ASN A 340 8.49 21.96 12.29
N THR A 341 7.97 20.87 11.73
CA THR A 341 8.44 19.50 11.95
C THR A 341 8.79 18.81 10.64
N GLU A 342 9.44 17.66 10.75
CA GLU A 342 9.74 16.77 9.62
C GLU A 342 8.50 16.50 8.75
N PRO A 343 8.63 16.51 7.41
CA PRO A 343 7.51 16.28 6.49
C PRO A 343 6.79 14.95 6.74
N GLN A 344 7.51 13.88 7.11
CA GLN A 344 6.88 12.58 7.36
C GLN A 344 5.87 12.65 8.52
N ARG A 345 6.20 13.37 9.60
CA ARG A 345 5.27 13.51 10.74
C ARG A 345 3.99 14.23 10.36
N LYS A 346 4.09 15.24 9.47
CA LYS A 346 2.92 15.93 8.92
C LYS A 346 2.10 15.01 8.02
N LEU A 347 2.75 14.15 7.22
CA LEU A 347 2.05 13.17 6.38
C LEU A 347 1.30 12.17 7.25
N ASP A 348 1.93 11.65 8.30
CA ASP A 348 1.31 10.69 9.21
C ASP A 348 0.07 11.31 9.88
N ALA A 349 0.19 12.55 10.37
CA ALA A 349 -0.93 13.28 10.95
C ALA A 349 -2.04 13.59 9.94
N LEU A 350 -1.70 14.02 8.73
CA LEU A 350 -2.67 14.31 7.68
C LEU A 350 -3.44 13.06 7.25
N HIS A 351 -2.74 11.92 7.11
CA HIS A 351 -3.37 10.66 6.75
C HIS A 351 -4.27 10.13 7.88
N ALA A 352 -3.86 10.28 9.14
CA ALA A 352 -4.70 9.93 10.28
C ALA A 352 -5.98 10.76 10.30
N LEU A 353 -5.86 12.08 10.15
CA LEU A 353 -6.99 13.00 10.09
C LEU A 353 -7.91 12.71 8.90
N TYR A 354 -7.35 12.36 7.74
CA TYR A 354 -8.11 11.88 6.59
C TYR A 354 -8.96 10.65 6.94
N ASN A 355 -8.35 9.61 7.50
CA ASN A 355 -9.06 8.39 7.87
C ASN A 355 -10.16 8.68 8.91
N ILE A 356 -9.88 9.48 9.94
CA ILE A 356 -10.83 9.89 10.98
C ILE A 356 -12.00 10.69 10.37
N SER A 357 -11.72 11.56 9.39
CA SER A 357 -12.73 12.41 8.72
C SER A 357 -13.69 11.63 7.81
N THR A 358 -13.39 10.38 7.47
CA THR A 358 -14.31 9.54 6.69
C THR A 358 -15.60 9.24 7.46
N LEU A 359 -15.60 9.38 8.78
CA LEU A 359 -16.76 9.18 9.64
C LEU A 359 -17.50 10.51 9.92
N PRO A 360 -18.76 10.69 9.48
CA PRO A 360 -19.48 11.94 9.64
C PRO A 360 -19.63 12.45 11.08
N SER A 361 -19.70 11.55 12.07
CA SER A 361 -19.81 11.94 13.49
C SER A 361 -18.58 12.69 14.02
N ASN A 362 -17.41 12.54 13.37
CA ASN A 362 -16.17 13.18 13.79
C ASN A 362 -15.98 14.59 13.22
N ILE A 363 -16.77 14.98 12.21
CA ILE A 363 -16.56 16.24 11.47
C ILE A 363 -16.62 17.46 12.38
N LEU A 364 -17.57 17.54 13.30
CA LEU A 364 -17.69 18.67 14.22
C LEU A 364 -16.52 18.76 15.21
N ASN A 365 -15.99 17.62 15.66
CA ASN A 365 -14.81 17.59 16.53
C ASN A 365 -13.56 18.05 15.79
N LEU A 366 -13.39 17.62 14.53
CA LEU A 366 -12.29 18.06 13.65
C LEU A 366 -12.34 19.58 13.42
N ILE A 367 -13.53 20.12 13.11
CA ILE A 367 -13.73 21.57 12.96
C ILE A 367 -13.38 22.31 14.26
N SER A 368 -13.90 21.84 15.40
CA SER A 368 -13.64 22.44 16.72
C SER A 368 -12.16 22.43 17.10
N ALA A 369 -11.40 21.44 16.63
CA ALA A 369 -9.96 21.34 16.81
C ALA A 369 -9.14 22.24 15.87
N GLY A 370 -9.80 22.97 14.96
CA GLY A 370 -9.14 23.89 14.04
C GLY A 370 -8.50 23.22 12.83
N ILE A 371 -9.04 22.07 12.38
CA ILE A 371 -8.47 21.31 11.25
C ILE A 371 -8.29 22.17 9.99
N VAL A 372 -9.22 23.07 9.68
CA VAL A 372 -9.18 23.92 8.49
C VAL A 372 -7.95 24.83 8.52
N SER A 373 -7.60 25.39 9.69
CA SER A 373 -6.36 26.17 9.86
C SER A 373 -5.10 25.30 9.69
N GLY A 374 -5.15 24.05 10.15
CA GLY A 374 -4.09 23.06 9.91
C GLY A 374 -3.88 22.80 8.42
N LEU A 375 -4.95 22.54 7.67
CA LEU A 375 -4.92 22.29 6.23
C LEU A 375 -4.47 23.53 5.44
N GLN A 376 -4.92 24.72 5.82
CA GLN A 376 -4.48 25.99 5.24
C GLN A 376 -2.96 26.14 5.30
N SER A 377 -2.33 25.74 6.41
CA SER A 377 -0.87 25.82 6.56
C SER A 377 -0.11 24.93 5.56
N LEU A 378 -0.71 23.82 5.12
CA LEU A 378 -0.15 22.94 4.10
C LEU A 378 -0.38 23.50 2.69
N LEU A 379 -1.55 24.11 2.43
CA LEU A 379 -1.84 24.79 1.16
C LEU A 379 -0.92 25.98 0.90
N ALA A 380 -0.50 26.67 1.95
CA ALA A 380 0.43 27.81 1.85
C ALA A 380 1.87 27.40 1.47
N ALA A 381 2.22 26.12 1.57
CA ALA A 381 3.53 25.59 1.17
C ALA A 381 3.58 25.44 -0.37
N SER A 382 3.60 26.56 -1.07
CA SER A 382 3.58 26.66 -2.53
C SER A 382 4.62 25.76 -3.20
N GLY A 383 4.18 24.89 -4.11
CA GLY A 383 5.02 24.02 -4.94
C GLY A 383 5.29 22.62 -4.37
N ASP A 384 4.88 22.31 -3.14
CA ASP A 384 4.96 20.95 -2.59
C ASP A 384 3.61 20.23 -2.67
N HIS A 385 3.39 19.53 -3.78
CA HIS A 385 2.13 18.84 -4.07
C HIS A 385 1.89 17.59 -3.21
N ARG A 386 2.85 17.17 -2.37
CA ARG A 386 2.71 15.93 -1.58
C ARG A 386 1.52 15.92 -0.62
N TRP A 387 0.98 17.09 -0.29
CA TRP A 387 -0.15 17.27 0.62
C TRP A 387 -1.49 17.31 -0.12
N ALA A 388 -1.47 17.64 -1.42
CA ALA A 388 -2.63 18.08 -2.20
C ALA A 388 -3.80 17.11 -2.10
N GLU A 389 -3.57 15.84 -2.48
CA GLU A 389 -4.62 14.82 -2.55
C GLU A 389 -5.34 14.65 -1.20
N LYS A 390 -4.59 14.52 -0.11
CA LYS A 390 -5.18 14.28 1.22
C LYS A 390 -5.76 15.55 1.83
N VAL A 391 -5.17 16.72 1.60
CA VAL A 391 -5.77 17.99 2.02
C VAL A 391 -7.13 18.19 1.38
N ILE A 392 -7.24 18.04 0.05
CA ILE A 392 -8.50 18.21 -0.65
C ILE A 392 -9.52 17.16 -0.19
N ALA A 393 -9.10 15.92 -0.01
CA ALA A 393 -10.00 14.85 0.45
C ALA A 393 -10.59 15.14 1.85
N VAL A 394 -9.77 15.65 2.79
CA VAL A 394 -10.27 16.08 4.10
C VAL A 394 -11.25 17.25 3.95
N LEU A 395 -10.93 18.26 3.14
CA LEU A 395 -11.84 19.40 2.89
C LEU A 395 -13.20 18.94 2.33
N ILE A 396 -13.20 17.98 1.40
CA ILE A 396 -14.43 17.38 0.86
C ILE A 396 -15.24 16.69 1.97
N ASN A 397 -14.60 15.92 2.83
CA ASN A 397 -15.27 15.24 3.95
C ASN A 397 -15.87 16.25 4.94
N LEU A 398 -15.15 17.32 5.28
CA LEU A 398 -15.65 18.41 6.12
C LEU A 398 -16.86 19.12 5.49
N ALA A 399 -16.81 19.36 4.18
CA ALA A 399 -17.88 20.00 3.42
C ALA A 399 -19.16 19.16 3.28
N SER A 400 -19.21 17.95 3.86
CA SER A 400 -20.43 17.13 3.96
C SER A 400 -21.50 17.76 4.86
N CYS A 401 -21.13 18.69 5.74
CA CYS A 401 -22.04 19.42 6.63
C CYS A 401 -21.95 20.94 6.41
N GLN A 402 -23.01 21.68 6.78
CA GLN A 402 -23.04 23.14 6.58
C GLN A 402 -21.96 23.86 7.39
N SER A 403 -21.75 23.47 8.65
CA SER A 403 -20.70 24.05 9.49
C SER A 403 -19.31 23.91 8.88
N GLY A 404 -19.01 22.76 8.26
CA GLY A 404 -17.73 22.56 7.57
C GLY A 404 -17.60 23.42 6.33
N LYS A 405 -18.68 23.59 5.54
CA LYS A 405 -18.67 24.54 4.41
C LYS A 405 -18.41 25.97 4.87
N ASP A 406 -19.10 26.42 5.92
CA ASP A 406 -18.97 27.77 6.44
C ASP A 406 -17.55 28.05 6.96
N GLU A 407 -16.95 27.09 7.67
CA GLU A 407 -15.57 27.18 8.15
C GLU A 407 -14.57 27.26 6.99
N ILE A 408 -14.71 26.40 5.98
CA ILE A 408 -13.83 26.39 4.79
C ILE A 408 -13.93 27.70 4.01
N ILE A 409 -15.13 28.22 3.80
CA ILE A 409 -15.37 29.46 3.05
C ILE A 409 -14.85 30.67 3.82
N SER A 410 -14.95 30.65 5.15
CA SER A 410 -14.51 31.76 6.01
C SER A 410 -12.98 31.75 6.22
N ALA A 411 -12.32 30.61 6.04
CA ALA A 411 -10.88 30.46 6.22
C ALA A 411 -10.08 31.14 5.09
N PRO A 412 -9.27 32.17 5.39
CA PRO A 412 -8.49 32.87 4.37
C PRO A 412 -7.51 31.93 3.65
N GLY A 413 -7.41 32.06 2.33
CA GLY A 413 -6.42 31.33 1.53
C GLY A 413 -6.75 29.85 1.24
N VAL A 414 -7.79 29.26 1.84
CA VAL A 414 -8.21 27.89 1.49
C VAL A 414 -8.78 27.84 0.07
N ILE A 415 -9.67 28.78 -0.28
CA ILE A 415 -10.24 28.88 -1.63
C ILE A 415 -9.16 29.21 -2.67
N GLY A 416 -8.27 30.16 -2.39
CA GLY A 416 -7.12 30.47 -3.25
C GLY A 416 -6.16 29.28 -3.43
N GLY A 417 -5.95 28.47 -2.38
CA GLY A 417 -5.18 27.23 -2.46
C GLY A 417 -5.84 26.18 -3.37
N LEU A 418 -7.15 26.02 -3.28
CA LEU A 418 -7.92 25.16 -4.19
C LEU A 418 -7.89 25.67 -5.64
N ALA A 419 -7.99 26.99 -5.84
CA ALA A 419 -7.87 27.61 -7.16
C ALA A 419 -6.48 27.38 -7.76
N THR A 420 -5.42 27.49 -6.95
CA THR A 420 -4.04 27.19 -7.38
C THR A 420 -3.90 25.73 -7.79
N MET A 421 -4.40 24.77 -7.00
CA MET A 421 -4.35 23.34 -7.37
C MET A 421 -5.18 23.01 -8.60
N LEU A 422 -6.28 23.74 -8.83
CA LEU A 422 -7.06 23.63 -10.06
C LEU A 422 -6.28 24.12 -11.29
N ASP A 423 -5.44 25.14 -11.14
CA ASP A 423 -4.66 25.72 -12.24
C ASP A 423 -3.40 24.91 -12.57
N ILE A 424 -2.58 24.59 -11.55
CA ILE A 424 -1.25 24.01 -11.74
C ILE A 424 -1.10 22.57 -11.24
N GLY A 425 -2.14 21.97 -10.64
CA GLY A 425 -2.07 20.61 -10.10
C GLY A 425 -2.04 19.52 -11.18
N GLU A 426 -1.70 18.31 -10.75
CA GLU A 426 -1.80 17.11 -11.61
C GLU A 426 -3.28 16.81 -11.94
N PRO A 427 -3.60 16.06 -13.02
CA PRO A 427 -4.98 15.86 -13.45
C PRO A 427 -5.96 15.34 -12.38
N ILE A 428 -5.46 14.50 -11.45
CA ILE A 428 -6.24 13.99 -10.32
C ILE A 428 -6.48 15.10 -9.27
N GLU A 429 -5.46 15.91 -8.99
CA GLU A 429 -5.54 17.03 -8.04
C GLU A 429 -6.50 18.11 -8.56
N GLN A 430 -6.43 18.43 -9.86
CA GLN A 430 -7.36 19.35 -10.52
C GLN A 430 -8.80 18.87 -10.42
N GLU A 431 -9.05 17.58 -10.70
CA GLU A 431 -10.37 16.97 -10.55
C GLU A 431 -10.89 17.07 -9.11
N GLN A 432 -10.05 16.76 -8.12
CA GLN A 432 -10.40 16.83 -6.71
C GLN A 432 -10.67 18.27 -6.26
N ALA A 433 -9.83 19.22 -6.66
CA ALA A 433 -10.02 20.64 -6.37
C ALA A 433 -11.33 21.15 -6.95
N ALA A 434 -11.63 20.80 -8.20
CA ALA A 434 -12.91 21.10 -8.85
C ALA A 434 -14.11 20.47 -8.12
N SER A 435 -13.96 19.24 -7.63
CA SER A 435 -15.00 18.57 -6.85
C SER A 435 -15.28 19.30 -5.54
N CYS A 436 -14.23 19.70 -4.82
CA CYS A 436 -14.34 20.46 -3.58
C CYS A 436 -15.02 21.82 -3.82
N LEU A 437 -14.55 22.59 -4.80
CA LEU A 437 -15.14 23.88 -5.17
C LEU A 437 -16.62 23.73 -5.58
N LEU A 438 -16.97 22.69 -6.33
CA LEU A 438 -18.36 22.43 -6.71
C LEU A 438 -19.26 22.17 -5.50
N ILE A 439 -18.77 21.42 -4.51
CA ILE A 439 -19.52 21.13 -3.27
C ILE A 439 -19.78 22.42 -2.45
N LEU A 440 -18.78 23.30 -2.41
CA LEU A 440 -18.84 24.57 -1.69
C LEU A 440 -19.77 25.59 -2.38
N CYS A 441 -19.66 25.73 -3.70
CA CYS A 441 -20.46 26.69 -4.49
C CYS A 441 -21.93 26.28 -4.65
N LYS A 442 -22.25 24.98 -4.61
CA LYS A 442 -23.62 24.50 -4.84
C LYS A 442 -24.60 25.10 -3.82
N GLY A 443 -25.46 26.00 -4.29
CA GLY A 443 -26.45 26.69 -3.47
C GLY A 443 -25.89 27.84 -2.62
N ASN A 444 -24.67 28.31 -2.91
CA ASN A 444 -24.01 29.41 -2.18
C ASN A 444 -23.39 30.43 -3.14
N GLU A 445 -24.17 31.45 -3.51
CA GLU A 445 -23.75 32.51 -4.44
C GLU A 445 -22.55 33.32 -3.93
N LYS A 446 -22.48 33.55 -2.62
CA LYS A 446 -21.34 34.25 -2.01
C LYS A 446 -20.04 33.45 -2.21
N CYS A 447 -20.09 32.13 -2.03
CA CYS A 447 -18.97 31.25 -2.32
C CYS A 447 -18.59 31.29 -3.81
N SER A 448 -19.57 31.23 -4.71
CA SER A 448 -19.33 31.33 -6.15
C SER A 448 -18.60 32.63 -6.53
N GLN A 449 -18.99 33.77 -5.93
CA GLN A 449 -18.31 35.05 -6.15
C GLN A 449 -16.87 35.05 -5.65
N ILE A 450 -16.60 34.49 -4.46
CA ILE A 450 -15.23 34.36 -3.91
C ILE A 450 -14.37 33.50 -4.85
N VAL A 451 -14.89 32.35 -5.28
CA VAL A 451 -14.17 31.44 -6.19
C VAL A 451 -13.90 32.10 -7.54
N LEU A 452 -14.84 32.90 -8.07
CA LEU A 452 -14.63 33.66 -9.31
C LEU A 452 -13.54 34.73 -9.18
N GLN A 453 -13.41 35.38 -8.02
CA GLN A 453 -12.38 36.38 -7.75
C GLN A 453 -10.97 35.79 -7.74
N GLU A 454 -10.82 34.49 -7.45
CA GLU A 454 -9.54 33.77 -7.56
C GLU A 454 -9.14 33.45 -9.01
N GLY A 455 -9.95 33.83 -10.01
CA GLY A 455 -9.58 33.72 -11.42
C GLY A 455 -9.62 32.30 -12.00
N VAL A 456 -10.47 31.41 -11.47
CA VAL A 456 -10.52 29.99 -11.85
C VAL A 456 -11.01 29.68 -13.27
N ILE A 457 -11.58 30.65 -13.98
CA ILE A 457 -12.27 30.42 -15.28
C ILE A 457 -11.36 29.80 -16.36
N PRO A 458 -10.14 30.29 -16.62
CA PRO A 458 -9.27 29.70 -17.64
C PRO A 458 -8.91 28.23 -17.33
N ALA A 459 -8.63 27.92 -16.07
CA ALA A 459 -8.34 26.56 -15.61
C ALA A 459 -9.56 25.64 -15.80
N LEU A 460 -10.76 26.10 -15.43
CA LEU A 460 -12.00 25.33 -15.65
C LEU A 460 -12.30 25.10 -17.14
N VAL A 461 -12.10 26.09 -17.99
CA VAL A 461 -12.27 25.94 -19.44
C VAL A 461 -11.26 24.92 -19.99
N SER A 462 -9.98 25.03 -19.62
CA SER A 462 -8.95 24.07 -20.02
C SER A 462 -9.31 22.65 -19.57
N MET A 463 -9.67 22.48 -18.30
CA MET A 463 -10.06 21.19 -17.72
C MET A 463 -11.33 20.61 -18.37
N SER A 464 -12.27 21.45 -18.81
CA SER A 464 -13.49 20.99 -19.50
C SER A 464 -13.21 20.28 -20.84
N VAL A 465 -12.04 20.56 -21.45
CA VAL A 465 -11.60 19.98 -22.72
C VAL A 465 -10.54 18.90 -22.49
N ASN A 466 -9.55 19.18 -21.64
CA ASN A 466 -8.32 18.40 -21.49
C ASN A 466 -8.27 17.55 -20.21
N GLY A 467 -9.20 17.75 -19.27
CA GLY A 467 -9.20 17.06 -17.98
C GLY A 467 -9.55 15.57 -18.07
N THR A 468 -9.51 14.90 -16.93
CA THR A 468 -10.04 13.54 -16.76
C THR A 468 -11.54 13.50 -17.07
N TYR A 469 -12.10 12.31 -17.32
CA TYR A 469 -13.54 12.17 -17.57
C TYR A 469 -14.41 12.84 -16.49
N ARG A 470 -14.08 12.60 -15.21
CA ARG A 470 -14.76 13.21 -14.06
C ARG A 470 -14.43 14.70 -13.95
N GLY A 471 -13.18 15.10 -14.16
CA GLY A 471 -12.75 16.50 -14.16
C GLY A 471 -13.52 17.35 -15.17
N LYS A 472 -13.71 16.87 -16.40
CA LYS A 472 -14.51 17.55 -17.43
C LYS A 472 -15.94 17.82 -16.96
N TYR A 473 -16.59 16.80 -16.38
CA TYR A 473 -17.94 16.93 -15.85
C TYR A 473 -18.02 17.97 -14.72
N LYS A 474 -17.09 17.94 -13.76
CA LYS A 474 -17.05 18.90 -12.65
C LYS A 474 -16.76 20.32 -13.15
N ALA A 475 -15.85 20.48 -14.10
CA ALA A 475 -15.53 21.75 -14.75
C ALA A 475 -16.78 22.38 -15.36
N GLN A 476 -17.51 21.62 -16.17
CA GLN A 476 -18.73 22.09 -16.83
C GLN A 476 -19.80 22.48 -15.81
N LYS A 477 -19.95 21.71 -14.72
CA LYS A 477 -20.91 22.02 -13.66
C LYS A 477 -20.57 23.33 -12.94
N LEU A 478 -19.31 23.58 -12.65
CA LEU A 478 -18.86 24.87 -12.09
C LEU A 478 -19.08 26.03 -13.05
N LEU A 479 -18.71 25.88 -14.32
CA LEU A 479 -18.93 26.92 -15.34
C LEU A 479 -20.42 27.28 -15.49
N MET A 480 -21.32 26.28 -15.46
CA MET A 480 -22.76 26.52 -15.46
C MET A 480 -23.24 27.27 -14.21
N LEU A 481 -22.68 26.97 -13.03
CA LEU A 481 -23.01 27.69 -11.79
C LEU A 481 -22.56 29.15 -11.82
N PHE A 482 -21.51 29.48 -12.57
CA PHE A 482 -20.97 30.83 -12.68
C PHE A 482 -21.57 31.64 -13.84
N SER A 483 -22.39 31.00 -14.67
CA SER A 483 -23.07 31.64 -15.81
C SER A 483 -24.45 32.20 -15.45
N VAL A 484 -24.84 32.07 -14.18
CA VAL A 484 -26.07 32.60 -13.58
C VAL A 484 -25.66 33.73 -12.65
#